data_AF-S2XHU9-F1
#
_entry.id   AF-S2XHU9-F1
#
_cell.length_a   1.000
_cell.length_b   1.000
_cell.length_c   1.000
_cell.angle_alpha   90.00
_cell.angle_beta   90.00
_cell.angle_gamma   90.00
#
_symmetry.space_group_name_H-M   'P 1'
#
loop_
_entity.id
_entity.type
_entity.pdbx_description
1 polymer ?
#
loop_
_entity_poly.entity_id
_entity_poly.type
_entity_poly.pdbx_seq_one_letter_code
_entity_poly.pdbx_strand_id
1 'polypeptide(L)'
;MKNMLKVTSTAIILIALGGCGTSANSSESEEGNTGSGSKNNEIVAGSVVPSLSEESTDGAHQFTFQLRNDKEEDVKLSMNSSQLFDYQLIDSSDKVVYKDSENKMYAQMLQEKILKPGEILEMQFDATEGLSKLPAGKYTLEVWSTANEAEDWKASTEVSWNGTGSSSAGDKLKVEETSVTYVGLQDVNSIEVKNEQNEAEAMRLSETAKPFFAELEEGAKIKVFYVIIDGQKVIQSAEKE
;
A
#
# COMPACT_ATOMS: atom_id res chain seq x y z
N MET A 1 73.79 -43.41 -7.01
CA MET A 1 73.69 -42.94 -8.42
C MET A 1 73.47 -41.42 -8.42
N LYS A 2 73.47 -40.78 -9.60
CA LYS A 2 73.53 -39.32 -9.87
C LYS A 2 72.59 -38.40 -9.04
N ASN A 3 73.13 -37.21 -8.70
CA ASN A 3 72.50 -35.88 -8.59
C ASN A 3 71.41 -35.65 -7.51
N MET A 4 71.05 -34.44 -7.04
CA MET A 4 71.62 -33.06 -7.00
C MET A 4 70.93 -32.31 -5.81
N LEU A 5 71.46 -31.28 -5.12
CA LEU A 5 71.62 -29.84 -5.48
C LEU A 5 70.33 -29.16 -6.01
N LYS A 6 69.82 -28.02 -5.49
CA LYS A 6 70.38 -26.97 -4.61
C LYS A 6 69.37 -26.47 -3.55
N VAL A 7 69.87 -25.71 -2.56
CA VAL A 7 69.12 -24.88 -1.59
C VAL A 7 69.36 -23.39 -1.88
N THR A 8 68.32 -22.55 -1.73
CA THR A 8 68.27 -21.08 -1.42
C THR A 8 66.80 -20.68 -1.62
N SER A 9 66.01 -20.10 -0.70
CA SER A 9 66.28 -19.24 0.47
C SER A 9 67.07 -17.97 0.18
N THR A 10 66.33 -16.88 -0.09
CA THR A 10 66.67 -15.46 0.13
C THR A 10 65.35 -14.69 0.17
N ALA A 11 65.16 -13.78 1.13
CA ALA A 11 64.05 -12.84 1.17
C ALA A 11 64.58 -11.41 0.97
N ILE A 12 63.89 -10.60 0.16
CA ILE A 12 64.15 -9.16 0.00
C ILE A 12 62.81 -8.43 0.00
N ILE A 13 62.70 -7.42 0.87
CA ILE A 13 61.63 -6.42 0.88
C ILE A 13 62.15 -5.16 0.20
N LEU A 14 61.32 -4.51 -0.62
CA LEU A 14 61.45 -3.09 -0.93
C LEU A 14 60.07 -2.50 -1.26
N ILE A 15 59.88 -1.22 -0.95
CA ILE A 15 58.59 -0.51 -1.01
C ILE A 15 58.67 0.58 -2.09
N ALA A 16 57.57 0.81 -2.81
CA ALA A 16 57.35 2.03 -3.60
C ALA A 16 55.88 2.44 -3.52
N LEU A 17 55.63 3.76 -3.56
CA LEU A 17 54.32 4.41 -3.48
C LEU A 17 53.98 5.09 -4.82
N GLY A 18 52.69 5.36 -5.06
CA GLY A 18 52.24 6.37 -6.03
C GLY A 18 51.35 5.83 -7.15
N GLY A 19 50.14 6.37 -7.26
CA GLY A 19 49.14 5.92 -8.25
C GLY A 19 47.88 6.78 -8.28
N CYS A 20 48.02 8.12 -8.24
CA CYS A 20 46.86 9.01 -8.39
C CYS A 20 46.51 9.15 -9.88
N GLY A 21 45.50 8.40 -10.34
CA GLY A 21 44.94 8.52 -11.69
C GLY A 21 43.74 9.46 -11.68
N THR A 22 43.89 10.66 -12.23
CA THR A 22 42.79 11.62 -12.43
C THR A 22 42.34 11.63 -13.89
N SER A 23 41.03 11.69 -14.12
CA SER A 23 40.41 11.83 -15.44
C SER A 23 39.17 12.72 -15.36
N ALA A 24 39.38 14.04 -15.43
CA ALA A 24 38.46 14.91 -16.16
C ALA A 24 38.78 14.77 -17.68
N ASN A 25 37.94 15.18 -18.63
CA ASN A 25 36.77 16.05 -18.58
C ASN A 25 35.80 15.69 -19.72
N SER A 26 34.49 15.94 -19.52
CA SER A 26 33.51 16.30 -20.56
C SER A 26 32.23 16.74 -19.86
N SER A 27 31.71 17.92 -20.19
CA SER A 27 30.44 18.47 -19.68
C SER A 27 29.76 19.26 -20.80
N GLU A 28 28.47 19.54 -20.60
CA GLU A 28 27.45 20.10 -21.53
C GLU A 28 26.52 19.00 -22.10
N SER A 29 25.23 18.85 -21.73
CA SER A 29 24.07 19.78 -21.59
C SER A 29 23.43 20.12 -22.95
N GLU A 30 22.13 19.91 -23.26
CA GLU A 30 20.98 19.21 -22.62
C GLU A 30 20.23 18.42 -23.76
N GLU A 31 18.98 17.93 -23.73
CA GLU A 31 17.81 18.07 -22.84
C GLU A 31 16.78 16.93 -23.08
N GLY A 32 15.82 16.76 -22.15
CA GLY A 32 14.42 16.45 -22.45
C GLY A 32 14.02 15.05 -22.95
N ASN A 33 13.47 14.21 -22.05
CA ASN A 33 12.02 13.99 -21.97
C ASN A 33 11.62 13.21 -20.69
N THR A 34 10.33 13.24 -20.35
CA THR A 34 9.73 12.60 -19.18
C THR A 34 9.81 11.07 -19.16
N GLY A 35 10.03 10.52 -17.96
CA GLY A 35 9.84 9.12 -17.63
C GLY A 35 9.45 8.99 -16.16
N SER A 36 8.35 8.29 -15.85
CA SER A 36 7.85 8.18 -14.48
C SER A 36 8.78 7.31 -13.64
N GLY A 37 9.46 7.91 -12.67
CA GLY A 37 10.39 7.22 -11.76
C GLY A 37 9.70 6.87 -10.44
N SER A 38 9.66 5.58 -10.11
CA SER A 38 9.29 5.13 -8.77
C SER A 38 10.21 5.77 -7.72
N LYS A 39 9.69 6.14 -6.56
CA LYS A 39 10.52 6.65 -5.45
C LYS A 39 11.43 5.51 -4.99
N ASN A 40 12.74 5.66 -5.22
CA ASN A 40 13.71 4.60 -4.98
C ASN A 40 13.77 4.25 -3.48
N ASN A 41 13.56 2.97 -3.15
CA ASN A 41 13.96 2.44 -1.85
C ASN A 41 15.48 2.27 -1.87
N GLU A 42 16.22 3.24 -1.33
CA GLU A 42 17.68 3.28 -1.42
C GLU A 42 18.32 2.14 -0.61
N ILE A 43 18.97 1.20 -1.28
CA ILE A 43 19.57 0.03 -0.64
C ILE A 43 20.91 0.42 0.01
N VAL A 44 20.81 1.01 1.21
CA VAL A 44 21.96 1.35 2.04
C VAL A 44 22.51 0.09 2.71
N ALA A 45 23.56 -0.49 2.15
CA ALA A 45 24.29 -1.58 2.79
C ALA A 45 24.80 -1.15 4.17
N GLY A 46 24.64 -1.99 5.20
CA GLY A 46 24.93 -1.60 6.60
C GLY A 46 23.76 -0.91 7.32
N SER A 47 22.53 -0.99 6.81
CA SER A 47 21.30 -0.52 7.46
C SER A 47 20.34 -1.68 7.79
N VAL A 48 19.21 -1.38 8.46
CA VAL A 48 18.02 -2.25 8.41
C VAL A 48 17.17 -1.74 7.27
N VAL A 49 16.90 -2.59 6.28
CA VAL A 49 16.17 -2.24 5.07
C VAL A 49 14.68 -2.61 5.26
N PRO A 50 13.76 -1.62 5.24
CA PRO A 50 12.33 -1.88 5.21
C PRO A 50 11.88 -2.26 3.79
N SER A 51 10.94 -3.20 3.68
CA SER A 51 10.22 -3.50 2.43
C SER A 51 8.75 -3.81 2.69
N LEU A 52 7.91 -3.54 1.69
CA LEU A 52 6.46 -3.76 1.73
C LEU A 52 6.02 -4.40 0.42
N SER A 53 5.23 -5.47 0.51
CA SER A 53 4.67 -6.18 -0.64
C SER A 53 3.21 -6.54 -0.41
N GLU A 54 2.35 -6.25 -1.39
CA GLU A 54 0.98 -6.78 -1.43
C GLU A 54 1.03 -8.30 -1.69
N GLU A 55 0.27 -9.07 -0.91
CA GLU A 55 0.16 -10.51 -1.09
C GLU A 55 -0.97 -10.80 -2.07
N SER A 56 -0.63 -11.29 -3.28
CA SER A 56 -1.55 -11.57 -4.39
C SER A 56 -2.66 -12.56 -4.03
N THR A 57 -3.71 -12.04 -3.40
CA THR A 57 -4.89 -12.73 -2.91
C THR A 57 -6.13 -11.98 -3.38
N ASP A 58 -7.15 -12.72 -3.80
CA ASP A 58 -8.14 -12.16 -4.73
C ASP A 58 -9.19 -11.28 -4.03
N GLY A 59 -8.87 -9.98 -3.88
CA GLY A 59 -9.73 -8.95 -3.28
C GLY A 59 -9.40 -8.59 -1.82
N ALA A 60 -8.38 -9.20 -1.20
CA ALA A 60 -7.96 -8.85 0.16
C ALA A 60 -6.72 -7.96 0.11
N HIS A 61 -6.73 -6.82 0.80
CA HIS A 61 -5.60 -5.90 0.87
C HIS A 61 -4.59 -6.35 1.95
N GLN A 62 -4.07 -7.55 1.73
CA GLN A 62 -3.07 -8.23 2.53
C GLN A 62 -1.68 -7.70 2.18
N PHE A 63 -0.90 -7.33 3.18
CA PHE A 63 0.48 -6.88 3.00
C PHE A 63 1.42 -7.60 3.95
N THR A 64 2.59 -7.95 3.44
CA THR A 64 3.76 -8.31 4.24
C THR A 64 4.68 -7.09 4.32
N PHE A 65 4.84 -6.54 5.53
CA PHE A 65 5.90 -5.59 5.87
C PHE A 65 7.10 -6.35 6.43
N GLN A 66 8.29 -6.01 5.98
CA GLN A 66 9.53 -6.70 6.34
C GLN A 66 10.57 -5.69 6.83
N LEU A 67 11.36 -6.11 7.81
CA LEU A 67 12.65 -5.50 8.14
C LEU A 67 13.75 -6.54 7.88
N ARG A 68 14.72 -6.25 7.01
CA ARG A 68 15.91 -7.08 6.81
C ARG A 68 17.14 -6.41 7.42
N ASN A 69 17.91 -7.13 8.22
CA ASN A 69 19.17 -6.60 8.75
C ASN A 69 20.31 -6.80 7.73
N ASP A 70 20.72 -5.72 7.05
CA ASP A 70 21.86 -5.70 6.11
C ASP A 70 23.17 -5.21 6.78
N LYS A 71 23.28 -5.31 8.12
CA LYS A 71 24.51 -5.12 8.88
C LYS A 71 25.24 -6.44 9.12
N GLU A 72 26.52 -6.35 9.48
CA GLU A 72 27.35 -7.48 9.94
C GLU A 72 27.18 -7.80 11.44
N GLU A 73 26.33 -7.05 12.15
CA GLU A 73 26.07 -7.19 13.60
C GLU A 73 24.58 -7.42 13.92
N ASP A 74 24.30 -8.01 15.08
CA ASP A 74 22.94 -8.24 15.60
C ASP A 74 22.25 -6.90 15.92
N VAL A 75 21.09 -6.64 15.31
CA VAL A 75 20.26 -5.47 15.63
C VAL A 75 19.25 -5.82 16.72
N LYS A 76 19.21 -5.01 17.77
CA LYS A 76 18.13 -5.06 18.76
C LYS A 76 16.94 -4.20 18.32
N LEU A 77 15.74 -4.74 18.50
CA LEU A 77 14.46 -4.03 18.35
C LEU A 77 13.76 -4.04 19.72
N SER A 78 13.49 -2.88 20.29
CA SER A 78 12.83 -2.71 21.59
C SER A 78 11.49 -2.00 21.41
N MET A 79 10.37 -2.64 21.74
CA MET A 79 9.03 -2.05 21.65
C MET A 79 8.42 -1.84 23.04
N ASN A 80 7.75 -0.71 23.26
CA ASN A 80 7.14 -0.37 24.57
C ASN A 80 5.69 -0.91 24.72
N SER A 81 5.17 -1.58 23.69
CA SER A 81 3.86 -2.24 23.68
C SER A 81 3.89 -3.49 22.80
N SER A 82 2.77 -4.22 22.72
CA SER A 82 2.60 -5.33 21.78
C SER A 82 2.46 -4.93 20.30
N GLN A 83 2.62 -3.64 19.97
CA GLN A 83 2.67 -3.16 18.58
C GLN A 83 4.12 -3.22 18.06
N LEU A 84 4.33 -3.88 16.91
CA LEU A 84 5.64 -4.04 16.25
C LEU A 84 5.85 -3.09 15.04
N PHE A 85 4.74 -2.66 14.45
CA PHE A 85 4.64 -1.72 13.35
C PHE A 85 3.32 -0.95 13.45
N ASP A 86 3.24 0.18 12.77
CA ASP A 86 2.03 0.99 12.60
C ASP A 86 1.88 1.35 11.12
N TYR A 87 0.69 1.70 10.68
CA TYR A 87 0.46 2.12 9.30
C TYR A 87 -0.58 3.22 9.18
N GLN A 88 -0.47 3.99 8.09
CA GLN A 88 -1.43 5.02 7.72
C GLN A 88 -1.76 4.99 6.23
N LEU A 89 -2.96 5.47 5.90
CA LEU A 89 -3.42 5.66 4.53
C LEU A 89 -3.48 7.17 4.26
N ILE A 90 -2.84 7.59 3.18
CA ILE A 90 -2.69 8.99 2.76
C ILE A 90 -3.43 9.17 1.44
N ASP A 91 -4.28 10.20 1.34
CA ASP A 91 -5.00 10.52 0.10
C ASP A 91 -4.13 11.27 -0.93
N SER A 92 -4.69 11.55 -2.10
CA SER A 92 -4.01 12.25 -3.20
C SER A 92 -3.71 13.74 -2.94
N SER A 93 -4.07 14.27 -1.77
CA SER A 93 -3.73 15.63 -1.30
C SER A 93 -2.69 15.61 -0.18
N ASP A 94 -1.90 14.52 -0.07
CA ASP A 94 -0.91 14.26 0.99
C ASP A 94 -1.48 14.29 2.42
N LYS A 95 -2.79 14.08 2.58
CA LYS A 95 -3.47 14.08 3.87
C LYS A 95 -3.66 12.66 4.40
N VAL A 96 -3.26 12.43 5.65
CA VAL A 96 -3.59 11.20 6.38
C VAL A 96 -5.10 11.11 6.59
N VAL A 97 -5.72 10.02 6.12
CA VAL A 97 -7.16 9.75 6.21
C VAL A 97 -7.52 8.54 7.08
N TYR A 98 -6.54 7.68 7.37
CA TYR A 98 -6.67 6.59 8.34
C TYR A 98 -5.31 6.30 8.98
N LYS A 99 -5.31 5.88 10.24
CA LYS A 99 -4.15 5.37 10.96
C LYS A 99 -4.54 4.21 11.89
N ASP A 100 -3.76 3.13 11.90
CA ASP A 100 -4.13 1.91 12.64
C ASP A 100 -4.13 2.12 14.16
N SER A 101 -3.09 2.79 14.68
CA SER A 101 -2.97 3.05 16.12
C SER A 101 -4.08 3.92 16.72
N GLU A 102 -4.82 4.68 15.91
CA GLU A 102 -5.94 5.51 16.37
C GLU A 102 -7.24 4.69 16.55
N ASN A 103 -7.28 3.48 15.97
CA ASN A 103 -8.44 2.60 15.97
C ASN A 103 -8.31 1.43 16.98
N LYS A 104 -7.12 1.20 17.55
CA LYS A 104 -6.76 -0.01 18.30
C LYS A 104 -6.09 0.27 19.65
N MET A 105 -6.18 -0.71 20.55
CA MET A 105 -5.50 -0.69 21.85
C MET A 105 -4.48 -1.83 21.89
N TYR A 106 -3.20 -1.49 22.08
CA TYR A 106 -2.11 -2.48 22.20
C TYR A 106 -1.70 -2.65 23.66
N ALA A 107 -1.41 -3.89 24.06
CA ALA A 107 -1.06 -4.21 25.43
C ALA A 107 0.28 -3.57 25.80
N GLN A 108 0.31 -2.87 26.94
CA GLN A 108 1.52 -2.21 27.44
C GLN A 108 2.46 -3.26 28.03
N MET A 109 3.51 -3.61 27.28
CA MET A 109 4.56 -4.53 27.69
C MET A 109 5.85 -4.19 26.95
N LEU A 110 6.99 -4.26 27.64
CA LEU A 110 8.29 -4.18 27.00
C LEU A 110 8.53 -5.48 26.23
N GLN A 111 8.80 -5.38 24.93
CA GLN A 111 9.20 -6.48 24.07
C GLN A 111 10.58 -6.23 23.49
N GLU A 112 11.38 -7.28 23.36
CA GLU A 112 12.68 -7.22 22.70
C GLU A 112 12.76 -8.31 21.62
N LYS A 113 13.24 -7.96 20.44
CA LYS A 113 13.67 -8.90 19.39
C LYS A 113 15.13 -8.64 19.03
N ILE A 114 15.83 -9.68 18.62
CA ILE A 114 17.17 -9.60 18.05
C ILE A 114 17.06 -10.08 16.61
N LEU A 115 17.60 -9.28 15.68
CA LEU A 115 17.57 -9.52 14.25
C LEU A 115 19.01 -9.68 13.77
N LYS A 116 19.42 -10.90 13.43
CA LYS A 116 20.80 -11.24 13.07
C LYS A 116 21.17 -10.75 11.67
N PRO A 117 22.47 -10.68 11.32
CA PRO A 117 22.92 -10.40 9.96
C PRO A 117 22.20 -11.27 8.90
N GLY A 118 21.52 -10.61 7.96
CA GLY A 118 20.72 -11.24 6.90
C GLY A 118 19.35 -11.78 7.32
N GLU A 119 18.96 -11.66 8.59
CA GLU A 119 17.64 -12.09 9.09
C GLU A 119 16.53 -11.11 8.68
N ILE A 120 15.33 -11.64 8.44
CA ILE A 120 14.14 -10.88 8.07
C ILE A 120 13.07 -11.05 9.16
N LEU A 121 12.56 -9.94 9.69
CA LEU A 121 11.34 -9.93 10.50
C LEU A 121 10.16 -9.60 9.58
N GLU A 122 9.30 -10.57 9.36
CA GLU A 122 8.06 -10.43 8.59
C GLU A 122 6.86 -10.10 9.49
N MET A 123 5.99 -9.22 9.01
CA MET A 123 4.80 -8.71 9.70
C MET A 123 3.64 -8.59 8.70
N GLN A 124 2.77 -9.60 8.70
CA GLN A 124 1.56 -9.64 7.87
C GLN A 124 0.43 -8.81 8.49
N PHE A 125 -0.30 -8.07 7.66
CA PHE A 125 -1.49 -7.31 8.08
C PHE A 125 -2.52 -7.11 6.95
N ASP A 126 -3.74 -6.80 7.35
CA ASP A 126 -4.86 -6.46 6.46
C ASP A 126 -5.13 -4.95 6.52
N ALA A 127 -5.04 -4.25 5.38
CA ALA A 127 -5.39 -2.84 5.27
C ALA A 127 -6.89 -2.62 5.02
N THR A 128 -7.67 -3.68 4.76
CA THR A 128 -9.11 -3.60 4.43
C THR A 128 -9.94 -2.95 5.54
N GLU A 129 -9.54 -3.08 6.81
CA GLU A 129 -10.22 -2.38 7.92
C GLU A 129 -10.09 -0.85 7.84
N GLY A 130 -8.94 -0.34 7.36
CA GLY A 130 -8.74 1.09 7.10
C GLY A 130 -9.44 1.52 5.81
N LEU A 131 -9.23 0.78 4.73
CA LEU A 131 -9.79 1.10 3.40
C LEU A 131 -11.33 1.07 3.41
N SER A 132 -11.96 0.14 4.13
CA SER A 132 -13.43 0.07 4.28
C SER A 132 -14.08 1.27 4.99
N LYS A 133 -13.30 2.21 5.52
CA LYS A 133 -13.75 3.48 6.08
C LYS A 133 -13.59 4.66 5.10
N LEU A 134 -13.08 4.40 3.89
CA LEU A 134 -12.68 5.41 2.89
C LEU A 134 -13.44 5.24 1.55
N PRO A 135 -13.65 6.33 0.78
CA PRO A 135 -14.26 6.26 -0.54
C PRO A 135 -13.34 5.54 -1.55
N ALA A 136 -13.92 5.06 -2.66
CA ALA A 136 -13.14 4.50 -3.76
C ALA A 136 -12.10 5.52 -4.30
N GLY A 137 -10.88 5.07 -4.58
CA GLY A 137 -9.78 5.94 -4.97
C GLY A 137 -8.41 5.29 -4.86
N LYS A 138 -7.36 6.11 -5.06
CA LYS A 138 -5.97 5.75 -4.82
C LYS A 138 -5.48 6.34 -3.51
N TYR A 139 -4.71 5.55 -2.77
CA TYR A 139 -4.09 5.93 -1.50
C TYR A 139 -2.62 5.54 -1.51
N THR A 140 -1.78 6.28 -0.77
CA THR A 140 -0.47 5.76 -0.36
C THR A 140 -0.65 5.05 0.97
N LEU A 141 -0.30 3.77 1.03
CA LEU A 141 -0.12 3.03 2.27
C LEU A 141 1.33 3.23 2.72
N GLU A 142 1.53 3.84 3.88
CA GLU A 142 2.84 4.01 4.53
C GLU A 142 2.86 3.19 5.83
N VAL A 143 3.91 2.38 6.01
CA VAL A 143 4.07 1.42 7.11
C VAL A 143 5.44 1.59 7.74
N TRP A 144 5.55 1.61 9.06
CA TRP A 144 6.82 1.79 9.77
C TRP A 144 6.90 0.95 11.04
N SER A 145 8.12 0.62 11.48
CA SER A 145 8.31 -0.11 12.74
C SER A 145 8.16 0.81 13.96
N THR A 146 7.65 0.24 15.07
CA THR A 146 7.51 0.90 16.38
C THR A 146 8.66 0.58 17.35
N ALA A 147 9.78 0.03 16.84
CA ALA A 147 11.00 -0.13 17.64
C ALA A 147 11.56 1.24 18.07
N ASN A 148 12.06 1.35 19.29
CA ASN A 148 12.74 2.55 19.78
C ASN A 148 14.02 2.88 18.97
N GLU A 149 14.59 1.88 18.30
CA GLU A 149 15.76 1.95 17.43
C GLU A 149 15.43 2.25 15.95
N ALA A 150 14.15 2.30 15.58
CA ALA A 150 13.73 2.61 14.21
C ALA A 150 13.70 4.13 13.99
N GLU A 151 14.73 4.66 13.32
CA GLU A 151 14.81 6.09 12.97
C GLU A 151 13.79 6.43 11.87
N ASP A 152 13.95 5.84 10.69
CA ASP A 152 13.12 6.05 9.48
C ASP A 152 12.81 4.70 8.78
N TRP A 153 12.68 3.60 9.54
CA TRP A 153 12.44 2.26 8.97
C TRP A 153 10.97 2.09 8.54
N LYS A 154 10.67 2.68 7.39
CA LYS A 154 9.36 2.72 6.78
C LYS A 154 9.40 2.36 5.30
N ALA A 155 8.30 1.80 4.81
CA ALA A 155 8.08 1.49 3.41
C ALA A 155 6.72 2.04 2.96
N SER A 156 6.52 2.21 1.65
CA SER A 156 5.26 2.69 1.11
C SER A 156 4.92 2.07 -0.25
N THR A 157 3.63 1.96 -0.54
CA THR A 157 3.10 1.59 -1.86
C THR A 157 1.86 2.39 -2.20
N GLU A 158 1.58 2.58 -3.50
CA GLU A 158 0.21 2.90 -3.93
C GLU A 158 -0.71 1.70 -3.66
N VAL A 159 -1.94 1.97 -3.24
CA VAL A 159 -3.05 1.01 -3.12
C VAL A 159 -4.26 1.59 -3.84
N SER A 160 -4.92 0.78 -4.66
CA SER A 160 -6.15 1.17 -5.35
C SER A 160 -7.35 0.48 -4.70
N TRP A 161 -8.30 1.27 -4.21
CA TRP A 161 -9.46 0.80 -3.45
C TRP A 161 -10.75 1.07 -4.22
N ASN A 162 -11.61 0.06 -4.31
CA ASN A 162 -12.85 0.12 -5.09
C ASN A 162 -14.08 0.57 -4.27
N GLY A 163 -13.88 0.98 -3.01
CA GLY A 163 -14.95 1.43 -2.12
C GLY A 163 -15.61 0.31 -1.33
N THR A 164 -16.25 0.70 -0.21
CA THR A 164 -16.92 -0.20 0.74
C THR A 164 -18.20 -0.77 0.12
N GLY A 165 -18.00 -1.82 -0.65
CA GLY A 165 -18.94 -2.44 -1.59
C GLY A 165 -18.25 -3.57 -2.37
N SER A 166 -16.93 -3.51 -2.51
CA SER A 166 -16.09 -4.69 -2.80
C SER A 166 -15.98 -5.59 -1.57
N SER A 167 -17.04 -6.36 -1.28
CA SER A 167 -17.09 -7.27 -0.13
C SER A 167 -16.23 -8.53 -0.35
N SER A 168 -15.13 -8.65 0.38
CA SER A 168 -14.30 -9.87 0.37
C SER A 168 -14.93 -10.99 1.19
N ALA A 169 -15.94 -11.62 0.60
CA ALA A 169 -16.72 -12.73 1.14
C ALA A 169 -16.98 -13.81 0.06
N GLY A 170 -15.92 -14.29 -0.59
CA GLY A 170 -15.97 -15.42 -1.53
C GLY A 170 -16.41 -15.07 -2.96
N ASP A 171 -17.43 -14.23 -3.10
CA ASP A 171 -17.91 -13.73 -4.40
C ASP A 171 -17.60 -12.24 -4.57
N LYS A 172 -16.91 -11.88 -5.65
CA LYS A 172 -16.74 -10.47 -6.05
C LYS A 172 -18.09 -9.92 -6.48
N LEU A 173 -18.66 -9.00 -5.71
CA LEU A 173 -19.89 -8.30 -6.10
C LEU A 173 -19.69 -7.56 -7.43
N LYS A 174 -20.22 -8.15 -8.50
CA LYS A 174 -20.18 -7.60 -9.84
C LYS A 174 -20.97 -6.28 -9.83
N VAL A 175 -20.26 -5.17 -10.08
CA VAL A 175 -20.90 -3.90 -10.40
C VAL A 175 -21.54 -4.02 -11.79
N GLU A 176 -22.82 -3.67 -11.87
CA GLU A 176 -23.58 -3.56 -13.11
C GLU A 176 -24.03 -2.11 -13.30
N GLU A 177 -24.12 -1.66 -14.55
CA GLU A 177 -24.63 -0.33 -14.89
C GLU A 177 -25.96 -0.44 -15.64
N THR A 178 -26.84 0.54 -15.47
CA THR A 178 -28.09 0.64 -16.23
C THR A 178 -28.59 2.08 -16.26
N SER A 179 -29.20 2.50 -17.37
CA SER A 179 -29.83 3.81 -17.54
C SER A 179 -31.28 3.74 -17.09
N VAL A 180 -31.67 4.62 -16.16
CA VAL A 180 -33.00 4.67 -15.56
C VAL A 180 -33.53 6.10 -15.47
N THR A 181 -34.85 6.23 -15.39
CA THR A 181 -35.50 7.51 -15.07
C THR A 181 -35.85 7.52 -13.58
N TYR A 182 -35.32 8.47 -12.82
CA TYR A 182 -35.62 8.61 -11.39
C TYR A 182 -37.08 9.01 -11.17
N VAL A 183 -37.78 8.33 -10.25
CA VAL A 183 -39.17 8.65 -9.88
C VAL A 183 -39.23 9.39 -8.55
N GLY A 184 -38.45 8.98 -7.54
CA GLY A 184 -38.40 9.65 -6.24
C GLY A 184 -37.74 8.80 -5.15
N LEU A 185 -37.64 9.35 -3.94
CA LEU A 185 -37.31 8.57 -2.73
C LEU A 185 -38.53 7.75 -2.31
N GLN A 186 -38.35 6.44 -2.13
CA GLN A 186 -39.36 5.56 -1.52
C GLN A 186 -39.19 5.54 0.01
N ASP A 187 -37.95 5.55 0.51
CA ASP A 187 -37.60 5.81 1.91
C ASP A 187 -36.20 6.44 2.01
N VAL A 188 -35.69 6.67 3.22
CA VAL A 188 -34.37 7.28 3.47
C VAL A 188 -33.17 6.46 2.95
N ASN A 189 -33.39 5.21 2.55
CA ASN A 189 -32.40 4.27 2.02
C ASN A 189 -32.82 3.65 0.68
N SER A 190 -33.94 4.06 0.06
CA SER A 190 -34.42 3.46 -1.20
C SER A 190 -35.11 4.47 -2.12
N ILE A 191 -35.03 4.19 -3.42
CA ILE A 191 -35.60 5.01 -4.50
C ILE A 191 -36.49 4.17 -5.40
N GLU A 192 -37.51 4.80 -5.97
CA GLU A 192 -38.22 4.28 -7.13
C GLU A 192 -37.58 4.85 -8.41
N VAL A 193 -37.36 3.98 -9.39
CA VAL A 193 -36.88 4.33 -10.74
C VAL A 193 -37.70 3.61 -11.79
N LYS A 194 -37.57 4.02 -13.05
CA LYS A 194 -38.10 3.30 -14.21
C LYS A 194 -36.98 2.80 -15.11
N ASN A 195 -37.07 1.52 -15.49
CA ASN A 195 -36.17 0.89 -16.46
C ASN A 195 -36.47 1.38 -17.89
N GLU A 196 -35.68 0.93 -18.88
CA GLU A 196 -35.89 1.25 -20.30
C GLU A 196 -37.26 0.80 -20.84
N GLN A 197 -37.86 -0.21 -20.21
CA GLN A 197 -39.19 -0.76 -20.51
C GLN A 197 -40.32 0.07 -19.86
N ASN A 198 -39.98 1.14 -19.13
CA ASN A 198 -40.88 2.01 -18.36
C ASN A 198 -41.66 1.27 -17.25
N GLU A 199 -41.12 0.15 -16.77
CA GLU A 199 -41.57 -0.57 -15.58
C GLU A 199 -40.91 0.04 -14.33
N ALA A 200 -41.64 0.09 -13.21
CA ALA A 200 -41.12 0.63 -11.96
C ALA A 200 -40.28 -0.41 -11.20
N GLU A 201 -39.12 0.01 -10.71
CA GLU A 201 -38.19 -0.80 -9.90
C GLU A 201 -37.76 -0.03 -8.65
N ALA A 202 -37.68 -0.73 -7.52
CA ALA A 202 -37.17 -0.19 -6.26
C ALA A 202 -35.70 -0.56 -6.06
N MET A 203 -34.82 0.43 -5.90
CA MET A 203 -33.38 0.25 -5.68
C MET A 203 -32.97 0.83 -4.33
N ARG A 204 -32.05 0.17 -3.62
CA ARG A 204 -31.47 0.72 -2.38
C ARG A 204 -30.28 1.63 -2.66
N LEU A 205 -30.06 2.57 -1.77
CA LEU A 205 -28.91 3.47 -1.77
C LEU A 205 -27.85 2.96 -0.78
N SER A 206 -26.58 2.93 -1.22
CA SER A 206 -25.45 2.98 -0.28
C SER A 206 -25.40 4.34 0.43
N GLU A 207 -24.70 4.44 1.57
CA GLU A 207 -24.45 5.75 2.20
C GLU A 207 -23.73 6.73 1.25
N THR A 208 -22.84 6.20 0.41
CA THR A 208 -22.10 6.94 -0.63
C THR A 208 -23.00 7.50 -1.73
N ALA A 209 -24.09 6.80 -2.07
CA ALA A 209 -25.01 7.20 -3.13
C ALA A 209 -26.00 8.30 -2.68
N LYS A 210 -26.43 8.29 -1.40
CA LYS A 210 -27.48 9.20 -0.89
C LYS A 210 -27.30 10.69 -1.23
N PRO A 211 -26.10 11.30 -1.15
CA PRO A 211 -25.93 12.72 -1.47
C PRO A 211 -26.33 13.09 -2.92
N PHE A 212 -26.15 12.19 -3.88
CA PHE A 212 -26.54 12.43 -5.29
C PHE A 212 -28.07 12.52 -5.45
N PHE A 213 -28.83 11.72 -4.69
CA PHE A 213 -30.28 11.65 -4.78
C PHE A 213 -31.01 12.71 -3.95
N ALA A 214 -30.33 13.32 -2.96
CA ALA A 214 -30.89 14.37 -2.11
C ALA A 214 -31.29 15.65 -2.88
N GLU A 215 -30.65 15.91 -4.03
CA GLU A 215 -30.91 17.08 -4.90
C GLU A 215 -31.29 16.66 -6.34
N LEU A 216 -31.79 15.43 -6.52
CA LEU A 216 -32.19 14.91 -7.83
C LEU A 216 -33.67 15.22 -8.11
N GLU A 217 -33.96 15.82 -9.26
CA GLU A 217 -35.33 16.14 -9.70
C GLU A 217 -36.04 14.91 -10.27
N GLU A 218 -37.33 14.75 -9.96
CA GLU A 218 -38.17 13.68 -10.52
C GLU A 218 -38.19 13.73 -12.05
N GLY A 219 -38.09 12.57 -12.71
CA GLY A 219 -37.99 12.46 -14.16
C GLY A 219 -36.57 12.67 -14.73
N ALA A 220 -35.56 12.95 -13.90
CA ALA A 220 -34.18 12.98 -14.34
C ALA A 220 -33.73 11.61 -14.87
N LYS A 221 -33.06 11.62 -16.03
CA LYS A 221 -32.33 10.45 -16.53
C LYS A 221 -30.98 10.35 -15.86
N ILE A 222 -30.65 9.16 -15.41
CA ILE A 222 -29.41 8.85 -14.72
C ILE A 222 -28.91 7.47 -15.16
N LYS A 223 -27.58 7.31 -15.19
CA LYS A 223 -26.98 5.98 -15.17
C LYS A 223 -26.64 5.62 -13.73
N VAL A 224 -27.09 4.46 -13.27
CA VAL A 224 -26.83 3.96 -11.92
C VAL A 224 -25.85 2.79 -11.97
N PHE A 225 -24.84 2.83 -11.11
CA PHE A 225 -23.89 1.75 -10.89
C PHE A 225 -24.28 1.03 -9.60
N TYR A 226 -24.63 -0.25 -9.71
CA TYR A 226 -25.21 -1.02 -8.60
C TYR A 226 -24.58 -2.41 -8.46
N VAL A 227 -24.76 -3.02 -7.31
CA VAL A 227 -24.44 -4.43 -7.04
C VAL A 227 -25.71 -5.15 -6.57
N ILE A 228 -25.76 -6.47 -6.71
CA ILE A 228 -26.86 -7.30 -6.20
C ILE A 228 -26.43 -7.89 -4.85
N ILE A 229 -27.05 -7.44 -3.76
CA ILE A 229 -26.83 -7.93 -2.39
C ILE A 229 -28.13 -8.56 -1.90
N ASP A 230 -28.09 -9.80 -1.43
CA ASP A 230 -29.27 -10.57 -1.00
C ASP A 230 -30.42 -10.61 -2.03
N GLY A 231 -30.08 -10.55 -3.32
CA GLY A 231 -31.04 -10.49 -4.43
C GLY A 231 -31.62 -9.10 -4.73
N GLN A 232 -31.17 -8.05 -4.03
CA GLN A 232 -31.64 -6.68 -4.17
C GLN A 232 -30.57 -5.78 -4.79
N LYS A 233 -30.96 -4.89 -5.72
CA LYS A 233 -30.05 -3.89 -6.30
C LYS A 233 -29.73 -2.80 -5.28
N VAL A 234 -28.43 -2.58 -5.03
CA VAL A 234 -27.91 -1.52 -4.15
C VAL A 234 -26.98 -0.62 -4.97
N ILE A 235 -27.42 0.63 -5.20
CA ILE A 235 -26.70 1.66 -5.93
C ILE A 235 -25.47 2.08 -5.11
N GLN A 236 -24.31 2.02 -5.76
CA GLN A 236 -23.02 2.45 -5.22
C GLN A 236 -22.72 3.90 -5.60
N SER A 237 -23.04 4.28 -6.83
CA SER A 237 -22.93 5.65 -7.37
C SER A 237 -23.91 5.84 -8.54
N ALA A 238 -24.09 7.09 -8.97
CA ALA A 238 -24.91 7.43 -10.13
C ALA A 238 -24.37 8.71 -10.81
N GLU A 239 -24.69 8.88 -12.09
CA GLU A 239 -24.38 10.07 -12.89
C GLU A 239 -25.62 10.52 -13.68
N LYS A 240 -25.74 11.83 -13.98
CA LYS A 240 -26.82 12.35 -14.83
C LYS A 240 -26.47 12.15 -16.31
N GLU A 241 -27.48 11.84 -17.13
CA GLU A 241 -27.38 11.77 -18.61
C GLU A 241 -27.67 13.12 -19.29
#